data_AF-A0A7J6PUM8-F1
#
_entry.id   AF-A0A7J6PUM8-F1
#
_cell.length_a   1.000
_cell.length_b   1.000
_cell.length_c   1.000
_cell.angle_alpha   90.00
_cell.angle_beta   90.00
_cell.angle_gamma   90.00
#
_symmetry.space_group_name_H-M   'P 1'
#
loop_
_entity.id
_entity.type
_entity.pdbx_description
1 polymer ?
#
loop_
_entity_poly.entity_id
_entity_poly.type
_entity_poly.pdbx_seq_one_letter_code
_entity_poly.pdbx_strand_id
1 'polypeptide(L)'
;MFNPSPSWHLQTTLVSFGIFTSIYLLAEKGIKLTSFQASVCLSVAHSLIISVWCGMILARDDWEFVEPSTPSQANMLAFSLAYFVLDAILCLMVLHDFEGSFHHITVVWGQLAALYSGYAGYQLACFLFVAELSTPWLYLFQTGIAPEGSLFALASQVMFAALFLVGRMIVAPYLATWLCRSPTTPIEVKVSCLVILGISAVWAGRILKVVKTFVKGEDEKPEDSGLSGSQESFSAAPKVYIRSRKGAEAERT
;
A
#
# COMPACT_ATOMS: atom_id res chain seq x y z
N MET A 1 8.15 19.86 24.30
CA MET A 1 9.32 19.23 24.95
C MET A 1 9.77 18.12 24.04
N PHE A 2 10.99 18.19 23.51
CA PHE A 2 11.55 17.19 22.61
C PHE A 2 12.02 15.98 23.45
N ASN A 3 11.43 14.81 23.24
CA ASN A 3 11.82 13.58 23.96
C ASN A 3 12.15 12.50 22.92
N PRO A 4 13.43 12.31 22.56
CA PRO A 4 13.80 11.34 21.55
C PRO A 4 13.38 9.94 22.01
N SER A 5 12.77 9.18 21.11
CA SER A 5 12.37 7.81 21.43
C SER A 5 13.58 6.95 21.83
N PRO A 6 13.39 5.95 22.70
CA PRO A 6 14.46 5.01 23.04
C PRO A 6 15.10 4.35 21.82
N SER A 7 16.41 4.08 21.85
CA SER A 7 17.13 3.54 20.68
C SER A 7 16.77 2.11 20.27
N TRP A 8 15.95 1.39 21.06
CA TRP A 8 15.58 0.01 20.75
C TRP A 8 14.77 -0.12 19.45
N HIS A 9 14.07 0.93 19.01
CA HIS A 9 13.39 0.92 17.70
C HIS A 9 14.36 0.65 16.55
N LEU A 10 15.62 1.14 16.65
CA LEU A 10 16.64 0.89 15.64
C LEU A 10 16.98 -0.59 15.54
N GLN A 11 17.08 -1.28 16.68
CA GLN A 11 17.31 -2.73 16.71
C GLN A 11 16.15 -3.47 16.04
N THR A 12 14.90 -3.11 16.39
CA THR A 12 13.71 -3.67 15.75
C THR A 12 13.71 -3.45 14.24
N THR A 13 14.01 -2.23 13.77
CA THR A 13 14.09 -1.93 12.34
C THR A 13 15.17 -2.76 11.64
N LEU A 14 16.38 -2.85 12.21
CA LEU A 14 17.49 -3.60 11.61
C LEU A 14 17.20 -5.11 11.52
N VAL A 15 16.67 -5.70 12.60
CA VAL A 15 16.28 -7.12 12.61
C VAL A 15 15.17 -7.38 11.60
N SER A 16 14.14 -6.52 11.59
CA SER A 16 13.02 -6.65 10.64
C SER A 16 13.49 -6.50 9.19
N PHE A 17 14.44 -5.61 8.92
CA PHE A 17 15.02 -5.43 7.59
C PHE A 17 15.75 -6.70 7.13
N GLY A 18 16.50 -7.34 8.02
CA GLY A 18 17.12 -8.63 7.75
C GLY A 18 16.10 -9.73 7.46
N ILE A 19 14.99 -9.78 8.21
CA ILE A 19 13.89 -10.74 7.98
C ILE A 19 13.26 -10.51 6.60
N PHE A 20 12.88 -9.28 6.29
CA PHE A 20 12.24 -8.94 5.02
C PHE A 20 13.16 -9.16 3.81
N THR A 21 14.45 -8.82 3.94
CA THR A 21 15.45 -9.14 2.92
C THR A 21 15.57 -10.65 2.73
N SER A 22 15.54 -11.43 3.82
CA SER A 22 15.60 -12.88 3.74
C SER A 22 14.36 -13.46 3.05
N ILE A 23 13.15 -12.95 3.35
CA ILE A 23 11.91 -13.34 2.68
C ILE A 23 12.02 -13.07 1.17
N TYR A 24 12.45 -11.87 0.78
CA TYR A 24 12.62 -11.50 -0.62
C TYR A 24 13.61 -12.42 -1.33
N LEU A 25 14.80 -12.63 -0.75
CA LEU A 25 15.84 -13.47 -1.34
C LEU A 25 15.43 -14.94 -1.42
N LEU A 26 14.71 -15.48 -0.44
CA LEU A 26 14.18 -16.84 -0.48
C LEU A 26 13.12 -16.98 -1.57
N ALA A 27 12.23 -16.00 -1.72
CA ALA A 27 11.23 -15.97 -2.79
C ALA A 27 11.88 -15.88 -4.18
N GLU A 28 12.77 -14.92 -4.40
CA GLU A 28 13.41 -14.67 -5.69
C GLU A 28 14.43 -15.74 -6.07
N LYS A 29 15.32 -16.15 -5.15
CA LYS A 29 16.43 -17.05 -5.46
C LYS A 29 16.15 -18.51 -5.10
N GLY A 30 15.43 -18.74 -4.01
CA GLY A 30 15.09 -20.09 -3.54
C GLY A 30 13.94 -20.69 -4.35
N ILE A 31 12.79 -20.00 -4.35
CA ILE A 31 11.57 -20.43 -5.05
C ILE A 31 11.61 -20.05 -6.55
N LYS A 32 12.56 -19.19 -6.95
CA LYS A 32 12.73 -18.71 -8.34
C LYS A 32 11.53 -17.90 -8.84
N LEU A 33 10.89 -17.14 -7.95
CA LEU A 33 9.89 -16.16 -8.32
C LEU A 33 10.56 -14.99 -9.06
N THR A 34 9.81 -14.31 -9.93
CA THR A 34 10.29 -13.06 -10.51
C THR A 34 10.46 -12.00 -9.42
N SER A 35 11.31 -10.99 -9.63
CA SER A 35 11.51 -9.91 -8.65
C SER A 35 10.20 -9.21 -8.27
N PHE A 36 9.28 -9.06 -9.24
CA PHE A 36 7.92 -8.58 -8.98
C PHE A 36 7.13 -9.52 -8.07
N GLN A 37 7.09 -10.82 -8.36
CA GLN A 37 6.38 -11.78 -7.49
C GLN A 37 7.00 -11.86 -6.09
N ALA A 38 8.32 -11.75 -5.97
CA ALA A 38 9.01 -11.71 -4.69
C ALA A 38 8.66 -10.44 -3.89
N SER A 39 8.58 -9.26 -4.52
CA SER A 39 8.13 -8.02 -3.85
C SER A 39 6.65 -8.09 -3.46
N VAL A 40 5.82 -8.78 -4.23
CA VAL A 40 4.43 -9.07 -3.86
C VAL A 40 4.37 -9.95 -2.61
N CYS A 41 5.14 -11.04 -2.54
CA CYS A 41 5.18 -11.87 -1.34
C CYS A 41 5.57 -11.07 -0.09
N LEU A 42 6.56 -10.19 -0.24
CA LEU A 42 7.00 -9.28 0.80
C LEU A 42 5.86 -8.33 1.26
N SER A 43 5.21 -7.67 0.30
CA SER A 43 4.13 -6.72 0.56
C SER A 43 2.91 -7.38 1.21
N VAL A 44 2.51 -8.56 0.75
CA VAL A 44 1.40 -9.33 1.35
C VAL A 44 1.76 -9.79 2.77
N ALA A 45 2.99 -10.25 3.00
CA ALA A 45 3.43 -10.67 4.33
C ALA A 45 3.41 -9.50 5.32
N HIS A 46 3.96 -8.34 4.93
CA HIS A 46 3.91 -7.13 5.76
C HIS A 46 2.47 -6.69 6.01
N SER A 47 1.64 -6.56 4.97
CA SER A 47 0.25 -6.14 5.06
C SER A 47 -0.56 -7.00 6.04
N LEU A 48 -0.41 -8.33 6.01
CA LEU A 48 -1.14 -9.21 6.92
C LEU A 48 -0.68 -9.04 8.38
N ILE A 49 0.63 -9.02 8.61
CA ILE A 49 1.19 -8.86 9.96
C ILE A 49 0.80 -7.50 10.55
N ILE A 50 0.97 -6.43 9.76
CA ILE A 50 0.74 -5.06 10.23
C ILE A 50 -0.75 -4.78 10.43
N SER A 51 -1.63 -5.35 9.60
CA SER A 51 -3.08 -5.23 9.78
C SER A 51 -3.53 -5.85 11.10
N VAL A 52 -3.02 -7.03 11.45
CA VAL A 52 -3.31 -7.68 12.73
C VAL A 52 -2.76 -6.86 13.90
N TRP A 53 -1.48 -6.45 13.83
CA TRP A 53 -0.84 -5.69 14.91
C TRP A 53 -1.51 -4.32 15.13
N CYS A 54 -1.79 -3.58 14.06
CA CYS A 54 -2.53 -2.32 14.16
C CYS A 54 -3.94 -2.55 14.70
N GLY A 55 -4.64 -3.59 14.25
CA GLY A 55 -5.94 -3.97 14.80
C GLY A 55 -5.92 -4.22 16.31
N MET A 56 -4.88 -4.89 16.81
CA MET A 56 -4.68 -5.10 18.26
C MET A 56 -4.41 -3.79 19.02
N ILE A 57 -3.63 -2.87 18.44
CA ILE A 57 -3.39 -1.53 19.02
C ILE A 57 -4.71 -0.77 19.09
N LEU A 58 -5.46 -0.71 17.98
CA LEU A 58 -6.74 0.01 17.88
C LEU A 58 -7.81 -0.56 18.81
N ALA A 59 -7.74 -1.85 19.15
CA ALA A 59 -8.68 -2.50 20.06
C ALA A 59 -8.32 -2.30 21.55
N ARG A 60 -7.07 -1.99 21.87
CA ARG A 60 -6.55 -1.91 23.24
C ARG A 60 -6.28 -0.49 23.70
N ASP A 61 -5.70 0.32 22.84
CA ASP A 61 -5.24 1.66 23.16
C ASP A 61 -6.39 2.65 22.95
N ASP A 62 -6.51 3.63 23.85
CA ASP A 62 -7.52 4.67 23.72
C ASP A 62 -7.26 5.58 22.51
N TRP A 63 -8.33 6.16 21.97
CA TRP A 63 -8.29 7.09 20.83
C TRP A 63 -7.74 8.46 21.28
N GLU A 64 -6.48 8.51 21.70
CA GLU A 64 -5.85 9.73 22.19
C GLU A 64 -4.78 10.24 21.21
N PHE A 65 -5.02 11.44 20.66
CA PHE A 65 -4.23 11.99 19.54
C PHE A 65 -3.08 12.91 20.00
N VAL A 66 -2.87 13.00 21.31
CA VAL A 66 -1.91 13.92 21.93
C VAL A 66 -0.80 13.17 22.68
N GLU A 67 -1.08 11.93 23.09
CA GLU A 67 -0.20 11.14 23.94
C GLU A 67 1.08 10.66 23.22
N PRO A 68 2.16 10.42 23.98
CA PRO A 68 3.35 9.76 23.48
C PRO A 68 3.05 8.35 22.95
N SER A 69 3.80 7.96 21.92
CA SER A 69 3.70 6.62 21.33
C SER A 69 4.05 5.55 22.35
N THR A 70 3.19 4.54 22.49
CA THR A 70 3.49 3.39 23.36
C THR A 70 4.61 2.54 22.76
N PRO A 71 5.31 1.71 23.57
CA PRO A 71 6.30 0.77 23.05
C PRO A 71 5.75 -0.21 22.01
N SER A 72 4.46 -0.57 22.08
CA SER A 72 3.85 -1.42 21.05
C SER A 72 3.70 -0.68 19.72
N GLN A 73 3.17 0.55 19.77
CA GLN A 73 3.00 1.40 18.58
C GLN A 73 4.33 1.68 17.90
N ALA A 74 5.36 2.01 18.66
CA ALA A 74 6.65 2.35 18.09
C ALA A 74 7.45 1.10 17.63
N ASN A 75 7.24 -0.09 18.22
CA ASN A 75 7.72 -1.36 17.64
C ASN A 75 7.05 -1.66 16.30
N MET A 76 5.73 -1.49 16.24
CA MET A 76 4.94 -1.69 15.02
C MET A 76 5.42 -0.75 13.90
N LEU A 77 5.65 0.53 14.20
CA LEU A 77 6.22 1.48 13.24
C LEU A 77 7.65 1.11 12.83
N ALA A 78 8.51 0.69 13.76
CA ALA A 78 9.87 0.27 13.44
C ALA A 78 9.90 -0.98 12.53
N PHE A 79 9.03 -1.96 12.80
CA PHE A 79 8.84 -3.13 11.94
C PHE A 79 8.36 -2.71 10.54
N SER A 80 7.34 -1.84 10.48
CA SER A 80 6.81 -1.33 9.21
C SER A 80 7.83 -0.51 8.42
N LEU A 81 8.66 0.28 9.11
CA LEU A 81 9.69 1.12 8.50
C LEU A 81 10.70 0.26 7.76
N ALA A 82 11.10 -0.88 8.34
CA ALA A 82 12.03 -1.80 7.70
C ALA A 82 11.50 -2.32 6.35
N TYR A 83 10.21 -2.67 6.30
CA TYR A 83 9.56 -3.05 5.05
C TYR A 83 9.56 -1.88 4.05
N PHE A 84 9.09 -0.69 4.45
CA PHE A 84 8.99 0.44 3.51
C PHE A 84 10.35 0.90 2.98
N VAL A 85 11.41 0.81 3.77
CA VAL A 85 12.79 1.08 3.29
C VAL A 85 13.19 0.05 2.23
N LEU A 86 12.98 -1.24 2.49
CA LEU A 86 13.30 -2.29 1.51
C LEU A 86 12.46 -2.13 0.24
N ASP A 87 11.15 -1.91 0.38
CA ASP A 87 10.24 -1.81 -0.75
C ASP A 87 10.50 -0.56 -1.60
N ALA A 88 10.85 0.57 -0.97
CA ALA A 88 11.30 1.77 -1.69
C ALA A 88 12.55 1.51 -2.55
N ILE A 89 13.51 0.74 -2.02
CA ILE A 89 14.73 0.34 -2.74
C ILE A 89 14.37 -0.59 -3.91
N LEU A 90 13.54 -1.61 -3.68
CA LEU A 90 13.11 -2.55 -4.71
C LEU A 90 12.33 -1.84 -5.83
N CYS A 91 11.36 -1.00 -5.48
CA CYS A 91 10.61 -0.19 -6.43
C CYS A 91 11.54 0.67 -7.29
N LEU A 92 12.51 1.37 -6.69
CA LEU A 92 13.39 2.27 -7.44
C LEU A 92 14.40 1.53 -8.31
N MET A 93 15.08 0.54 -7.73
CA MET A 93 16.29 -0.03 -8.31
C MET A 93 16.03 -1.29 -9.13
N VAL A 94 14.97 -2.03 -8.83
CA VAL A 94 14.68 -3.34 -9.45
C VAL A 94 13.44 -3.27 -10.33
N LEU A 95 12.36 -2.68 -9.82
CA LEU A 95 11.08 -2.61 -10.54
C LEU A 95 10.95 -1.36 -11.42
N HIS A 96 11.82 -0.36 -11.21
CA HIS A 96 11.76 0.95 -11.87
C HIS A 96 10.40 1.65 -11.74
N ASP A 97 9.72 1.42 -10.62
CA ASP A 97 8.47 2.07 -10.25
C ASP A 97 8.75 3.34 -9.43
N PHE A 98 8.91 4.46 -10.13
CA PHE A 98 9.17 5.75 -9.51
C PHE A 98 7.98 6.26 -8.68
N GLU A 99 6.75 6.00 -9.11
CA GLU A 99 5.55 6.46 -8.39
C GLU A 99 5.40 5.69 -7.08
N GLY A 100 5.56 4.37 -7.12
CA GLY A 100 5.61 3.51 -5.92
C GLY A 100 6.78 3.89 -5.01
N SER A 101 7.98 4.09 -5.55
CA SER A 101 9.14 4.49 -4.74
C SER A 101 8.91 5.83 -4.05
N PHE A 102 8.38 6.85 -4.74
CA PHE A 102 8.07 8.15 -4.14
C PHE A 102 7.02 8.04 -3.02
N HIS A 103 5.98 7.22 -3.23
CA HIS A 103 5.02 6.88 -2.20
C HIS A 103 5.70 6.26 -0.98
N HIS A 104 6.52 5.23 -1.15
CA HIS A 104 7.18 4.56 -0.03
C HIS A 104 8.21 5.45 0.68
N ILE A 105 9.01 6.25 -0.03
CA ILE A 105 9.96 7.21 0.56
C ILE A 105 9.22 8.23 1.44
N THR A 106 8.06 8.71 0.98
CA THR A 106 7.24 9.65 1.76
C THR A 106 6.75 9.01 3.06
N VAL A 107 6.35 7.73 3.02
CA VAL A 107 5.98 6.97 4.23
C VAL A 107 7.18 6.78 5.16
N VAL A 108 8.35 6.40 4.63
CA VAL A 108 9.61 6.25 5.39
C VAL A 108 9.93 7.54 6.14
N TRP A 109 9.86 8.68 5.46
CA TRP A 109 10.15 9.98 6.08
C TRP A 109 9.19 10.31 7.22
N GLY A 110 7.88 10.09 7.02
CA GLY A 110 6.88 10.29 8.07
C GLY A 110 7.08 9.37 9.27
N GLN A 111 7.36 8.08 9.05
CA GLN A 111 7.59 7.13 10.14
C GLN A 111 8.88 7.43 10.90
N LEU A 112 9.97 7.83 10.22
CA LEU A 112 11.19 8.27 10.88
C LEU A 112 10.96 9.46 11.80
N ALA A 113 10.17 10.45 11.37
CA ALA A 113 9.83 11.60 12.19
C ALA A 113 8.97 11.22 13.42
N ALA A 114 7.99 10.33 13.25
CA ALA A 114 7.17 9.83 14.34
C ALA A 114 8.00 9.03 15.37
N LEU A 115 8.87 8.13 14.90
CA LEU A 115 9.79 7.40 15.77
C LEU A 115 10.73 8.37 16.48
N TYR A 116 11.42 9.26 15.76
CA TYR A 116 12.36 10.20 16.35
C TYR A 116 11.72 11.11 17.42
N SER A 117 10.51 11.60 17.16
CA SER A 117 9.79 12.46 18.10
C SER A 117 9.14 11.71 19.28
N GLY A 118 8.88 10.41 19.13
CA GLY A 118 8.13 9.62 20.10
C GLY A 118 6.62 9.90 20.12
N TYR A 119 6.07 10.54 19.08
CA TYR A 119 4.64 10.87 18.97
C TYR A 119 4.03 10.29 17.68
N ALA A 120 2.70 10.41 17.55
CA ALA A 120 1.92 10.00 16.39
C ALA A 120 1.79 8.49 16.14
N GLY A 121 2.19 7.65 17.10
CA GLY A 121 2.18 6.19 17.00
C GLY A 121 0.79 5.60 16.72
N TYR A 122 -0.20 5.99 17.54
CA TYR A 122 -1.58 5.53 17.38
C TYR A 122 -2.20 5.98 16.05
N GLN A 123 -1.97 7.23 15.65
CA GLN A 123 -2.50 7.78 14.40
C GLN A 123 -1.90 7.08 13.20
N LEU A 124 -0.59 6.87 13.18
CA LEU A 124 0.06 6.12 12.11
C LEU A 124 -0.37 4.65 12.10
N ALA A 125 -0.70 4.05 13.25
CA ALA A 125 -1.34 2.73 13.30
C ALA A 125 -2.71 2.75 12.59
N CYS A 126 -3.53 3.78 12.82
CA CYS A 126 -4.81 3.94 12.11
C CYS A 126 -4.61 4.03 10.60
N PHE A 127 -3.65 4.86 10.14
CA PHE A 127 -3.36 5.03 8.72
C PHE A 127 -2.82 3.74 8.08
N LEU A 128 -1.89 3.04 8.74
CA LEU A 128 -1.35 1.78 8.27
C LEU A 128 -2.44 0.72 8.17
N PHE A 129 -3.30 0.59 9.19
CA PHE A 129 -4.41 -0.35 9.16
C PHE A 129 -5.31 -0.12 7.94
N VAL A 130 -5.74 1.12 7.72
CA VAL A 130 -6.60 1.47 6.59
C VAL A 130 -5.89 1.26 5.24
N ALA A 131 -4.61 1.62 5.16
CA ALA A 131 -3.83 1.55 3.92
C ALA A 131 -3.56 0.10 3.49
N GLU A 132 -3.27 -0.78 4.46
CA GLU A 132 -2.76 -2.13 4.22
C GLU A 132 -3.84 -3.17 4.01
N LEU A 133 -5.08 -2.93 4.48
CA LEU A 133 -6.20 -3.85 4.25
C LEU A 133 -6.49 -4.09 2.76
N SER A 134 -6.21 -3.12 1.88
CA SER A 134 -6.44 -3.25 0.45
C SER A 134 -5.38 -4.10 -0.28
N THR A 135 -4.16 -4.19 0.26
CA THR A 135 -2.98 -4.76 -0.40
C THR A 135 -3.16 -6.24 -0.80
N PRO A 136 -3.69 -7.14 0.05
CA PRO A 136 -3.86 -8.54 -0.33
C PRO A 136 -4.82 -8.70 -1.51
N TRP A 137 -5.90 -7.92 -1.54
CA TRP A 137 -6.90 -7.97 -2.61
C TRP A 137 -6.35 -7.48 -3.95
N LEU A 138 -5.49 -6.45 -3.92
CA LEU A 138 -4.78 -5.97 -5.12
C LEU A 138 -3.97 -7.11 -5.75
N TYR A 139 -3.15 -7.77 -4.92
CA TYR A 139 -2.22 -8.76 -5.44
C TYR A 139 -2.86 -10.09 -5.79
N LEU A 140 -4.03 -10.43 -5.24
CA LEU A 140 -4.78 -11.62 -5.64
C LEU A 140 -5.06 -11.64 -7.16
N PHE A 141 -5.47 -10.51 -7.75
CA PHE A 141 -5.74 -10.46 -9.18
C PHE A 141 -4.55 -10.01 -10.03
N GLN A 142 -3.61 -9.22 -9.49
CA GLN A 142 -2.40 -8.82 -10.24
C GLN A 142 -1.41 -9.97 -10.47
N THR A 143 -1.34 -10.93 -9.54
CA THR A 143 -0.43 -12.09 -9.66
C THR A 143 -1.03 -13.26 -10.45
N GLY A 144 -2.30 -13.16 -10.83
CA GLY A 144 -3.02 -14.26 -11.48
C GLY A 144 -3.41 -15.40 -10.53
N ILE A 145 -3.22 -15.26 -9.21
CA ILE A 145 -3.75 -16.21 -8.21
C ILE A 145 -5.27 -16.31 -8.37
N ALA A 146 -5.93 -15.17 -8.57
CA ALA A 146 -7.31 -15.13 -9.02
C ALA A 146 -7.33 -15.23 -10.56
N PRO A 147 -7.86 -16.33 -11.14
CA PRO A 147 -7.82 -16.52 -12.59
C PRO A 147 -8.57 -15.40 -13.32
N GLU A 148 -7.99 -14.90 -14.41
CA GLU A 148 -8.60 -13.85 -15.22
C GLU A 148 -10.01 -14.24 -15.69
N GLY A 149 -10.94 -13.29 -15.66
CA GLY A 149 -12.35 -13.53 -16.01
C GLY A 149 -13.16 -14.35 -14.98
N SER A 150 -12.55 -14.83 -13.90
CA SER A 150 -13.28 -15.54 -12.84
C SER A 150 -14.07 -14.58 -11.93
N LEU A 151 -15.13 -15.11 -11.30
CA LEU A 151 -15.86 -14.38 -10.26
C LEU A 151 -14.96 -14.00 -9.09
N PHE A 152 -13.95 -14.82 -8.79
CA PHE A 152 -12.99 -14.56 -7.72
C PHE A 152 -12.06 -13.37 -8.04
N ALA A 153 -11.61 -13.24 -9.29
CA ALA A 153 -10.85 -12.07 -9.74
C ALA A 153 -11.71 -10.80 -9.69
N LEU A 154 -12.97 -10.88 -10.14
CA LEU A 154 -13.90 -9.75 -10.05
C LEU A 154 -14.16 -9.34 -8.60
N ALA A 155 -14.44 -10.30 -7.71
CA ALA A 155 -14.64 -10.04 -6.30
C ALA A 155 -13.41 -9.38 -5.66
N SER A 156 -12.21 -9.86 -5.99
CA SER A 156 -10.95 -9.29 -5.47
C SER A 156 -10.74 -7.85 -5.95
N GLN A 157 -11.03 -7.55 -7.21
CA GLN A 157 -10.96 -6.19 -7.76
C GLN A 157 -11.98 -5.25 -7.10
N VAL A 158 -13.22 -5.70 -6.91
CA VAL A 158 -14.26 -4.92 -6.23
C VAL A 158 -13.88 -4.67 -4.77
N MET A 159 -13.39 -5.68 -4.06
CA MET A 159 -12.93 -5.55 -2.67
C MET A 159 -11.75 -4.59 -2.55
N PHE A 160 -10.75 -4.70 -3.43
CA PHE A 160 -9.65 -3.75 -3.50
C PHE A 160 -10.16 -2.32 -3.71
N ALA A 161 -11.00 -2.09 -4.72
CA ALA A 161 -11.53 -0.77 -5.03
C ALA A 161 -12.37 -0.20 -3.88
N ALA A 162 -13.23 -1.01 -3.25
CA ALA A 162 -14.05 -0.60 -2.12
C ALA A 162 -13.19 -0.20 -0.91
N LEU A 163 -12.24 -1.04 -0.52
CA LEU A 163 -11.34 -0.77 0.60
C LEU A 163 -10.46 0.45 0.32
N PHE A 164 -9.94 0.58 -0.91
CA PHE A 164 -9.13 1.71 -1.29
C PHE A 164 -9.93 3.02 -1.25
N LEU A 165 -11.12 3.06 -1.86
CA LEU A 165 -11.93 4.27 -1.93
C LEU A 165 -12.50 4.65 -0.56
N VAL A 166 -13.15 3.72 0.16
CA VAL A 166 -13.70 4.02 1.48
C VAL A 166 -12.59 4.33 2.47
N GLY A 167 -11.56 3.46 2.52
CA GLY A 167 -10.44 3.62 3.43
C GLY A 167 -9.67 4.91 3.16
N ARG A 168 -9.16 5.09 1.94
CA ARG A 168 -8.23 6.18 1.65
C ARG A 168 -8.90 7.49 1.29
N MET A 169 -10.13 7.51 0.77
CA MET A 169 -10.81 8.75 0.37
C MET A 169 -11.86 9.23 1.37
N ILE A 170 -12.27 8.41 2.35
CA ILE A 170 -13.24 8.82 3.38
C ILE A 170 -12.61 8.73 4.77
N VAL A 171 -12.14 7.55 5.17
CA VAL A 171 -11.61 7.32 6.51
C VAL A 171 -10.28 8.06 6.72
N ALA A 172 -9.33 7.94 5.79
CA ALA A 172 -8.01 8.55 5.93
C ALA A 172 -8.05 10.10 5.94
N PRO A 173 -8.85 10.80 5.10
CA PRO A 173 -8.99 12.26 5.22
C PRO A 173 -9.62 12.68 6.54
N TYR A 174 -10.61 11.94 7.05
CA TYR A 174 -11.16 12.18 8.38
C TYR A 174 -10.09 12.05 9.46
N LEU A 175 -9.32 10.96 9.47
CA LEU A 175 -8.18 10.78 10.38
C LEU A 175 -7.13 11.89 10.24
N ALA A 176 -6.88 12.35 9.01
CA ALA A 176 -5.91 13.41 8.74
C ALA A 176 -6.35 14.75 9.34
N THR A 177 -7.64 15.05 9.39
CA THR A 177 -8.11 16.26 10.09
C THR A 177 -7.71 16.25 11.56
N TRP A 178 -7.84 15.11 12.24
CA TRP A 178 -7.44 14.95 13.64
C TRP A 178 -5.92 15.02 13.79
N LEU A 179 -5.17 14.33 12.94
CA LEU A 179 -3.71 14.35 12.94
C LEU A 179 -3.15 15.76 12.71
N CYS A 180 -3.68 16.50 11.73
CA CYS A 180 -3.22 17.86 11.43
C CYS A 180 -3.51 18.85 12.57
N ARG A 181 -4.62 18.66 13.29
CA ARG A 181 -5.01 19.49 14.44
C ARG A 181 -4.26 19.15 15.73
N SER A 182 -3.63 17.97 15.81
CA SER A 182 -2.85 17.58 16.99
C SER A 182 -1.65 18.52 17.19
N PRO A 183 -1.49 19.14 18.38
CA PRO A 183 -0.37 20.04 18.64
C PRO A 183 0.95 19.30 18.87
N THR A 184 0.91 18.00 19.21
CA THR A 184 2.10 17.20 19.52
C THR A 184 2.62 16.42 18.32
N THR A 185 1.81 16.24 17.28
CA THR A 185 2.25 15.56 16.05
C THR A 185 3.28 16.41 15.31
N PRO A 186 4.46 15.84 14.96
CA PRO A 186 5.49 16.56 14.21
C PRO A 186 4.99 17.04 12.84
N ILE A 187 5.53 18.16 12.37
CA ILE A 187 5.12 18.75 11.09
C ILE A 187 5.43 17.82 9.91
N GLU A 188 6.52 17.07 9.99
CA GLU A 188 6.96 16.10 9.00
C GLU A 188 5.93 14.98 8.82
N VAL A 189 5.35 14.49 9.93
CA VAL A 189 4.29 13.47 9.89
C VAL A 189 3.04 14.02 9.22
N LYS A 190 2.68 15.28 9.50
CA LYS A 190 1.53 15.95 8.86
C LYS A 190 1.73 16.12 7.36
N VAL A 191 2.91 16.60 6.95
CA VAL A 191 3.24 16.79 5.53
C VAL A 191 3.26 15.44 4.81
N SER A 192 3.92 14.43 5.37
CA SER A 192 3.94 13.07 4.82
C SER A 192 2.51 12.54 4.62
N CYS A 193 1.64 12.67 5.64
CA CYS A 193 0.24 12.25 5.55
C CYS A 193 -0.50 12.95 4.40
N LEU A 194 -0.37 14.27 4.27
CA LEU A 194 -1.04 15.03 3.21
C LEU A 194 -0.52 14.66 1.81
N VAL A 195 0.78 14.41 1.66
CA VAL A 195 1.38 13.95 0.39
C VAL A 195 0.84 12.56 0.02
N ILE A 196 0.81 11.62 0.96
CA ILE A 196 0.27 10.26 0.73
C ILE A 196 -1.22 10.31 0.37
N LEU A 197 -2.00 11.19 1.00
CA LEU A 197 -3.40 11.42 0.61
C LEU A 197 -3.52 11.97 -0.81
N GLY A 198 -2.64 12.90 -1.20
CA GLY A 198 -2.56 13.41 -2.57
C GLY A 198 -2.28 12.31 -3.60
N ILE A 199 -1.27 11.47 -3.34
CA ILE A 199 -0.97 10.30 -4.19
C ILE A 199 -2.17 9.35 -4.26
N SER A 200 -2.79 9.08 -3.11
CA SER A 200 -3.98 8.21 -3.03
C SER A 200 -5.16 8.78 -3.83
N ALA A 201 -5.31 10.10 -3.90
CA ALA A 201 -6.36 10.74 -4.68
C ALA A 201 -6.12 10.60 -6.20
N VAL A 202 -4.86 10.69 -6.64
CA VAL A 202 -4.48 10.40 -8.04
C VAL A 202 -4.85 8.96 -8.41
N TRP A 203 -4.48 7.99 -7.55
CA TRP A 203 -4.82 6.57 -7.75
C TRP A 203 -6.32 6.31 -7.70
N ALA A 204 -7.05 6.94 -6.78
CA ALA A 204 -8.51 6.86 -6.72
C ALA A 204 -9.16 7.37 -8.01
N GLY A 205 -8.64 8.46 -8.59
CA GLY A 205 -9.09 8.97 -9.89
C GLY A 205 -8.91 7.94 -11.01
N ARG A 206 -7.81 7.17 -11.01
CA ARG A 206 -7.58 6.07 -11.96
C ARG A 206 -8.57 4.91 -11.74
N ILE A 207 -8.81 4.52 -10.49
CA ILE A 207 -9.79 3.48 -10.12
C ILE A 207 -11.21 3.89 -10.57
N LEU A 208 -11.62 5.13 -10.32
CA LEU A 208 -12.95 5.63 -10.69
C LEU A 208 -13.15 5.67 -12.21
N LYS A 209 -12.12 6.01 -12.99
CA LYS A 209 -12.19 5.93 -14.47
C LYS A 209 -12.46 4.50 -14.94
N VAL A 210 -11.74 3.54 -14.37
CA VAL A 210 -11.91 2.10 -14.65
C VAL A 210 -13.31 1.63 -14.24
N VAL A 211 -13.81 2.00 -13.06
CA VAL A 211 -15.18 1.66 -12.64
C VAL A 211 -16.23 2.28 -13.57
N LYS A 212 -16.02 3.53 -14.02
CA LYS A 212 -16.96 4.23 -14.90
C LYS A 212 -17.07 3.56 -16.28
N THR A 213 -15.96 3.10 -16.86
CA THR A 213 -16.00 2.35 -18.13
C THR A 213 -16.77 1.03 -17.95
N PHE A 214 -16.63 0.35 -16.82
CA PHE A 214 -17.44 -0.85 -16.51
C PHE A 214 -18.93 -0.56 -16.42
N VAL A 215 -19.34 0.48 -15.71
CA VAL A 215 -20.75 0.81 -15.50
C VAL A 215 -21.42 1.24 -16.81
N LYS A 216 -20.69 1.95 -17.66
CA LYS A 216 -21.21 2.43 -18.94
C LYS A 216 -21.38 1.34 -20.00
N GLY A 217 -20.75 0.17 -19.83
CA GLY A 217 -20.83 -0.92 -20.80
C GLY A 217 -20.33 -0.52 -22.19
N GLU A 218 -19.39 0.43 -22.28
CA GLU A 218 -18.82 0.86 -23.56
C GLU A 218 -17.88 -0.26 -24.07
N ASP A 219 -18.38 -1.03 -25.06
CA ASP A 219 -17.56 -1.85 -25.98
C ASP A 219 -16.70 -0.89 -26.83
N GLU A 220 -15.64 -0.29 -26.26
CA GLU A 220 -14.66 0.42 -27.09
C GLU A 220 -13.82 -0.60 -27.86
N LYS A 221 -14.00 -0.61 -29.18
CA LYS A 221 -13.03 -1.19 -30.12
C LYS A 221 -11.66 -0.53 -29.86
N PRO A 222 -10.55 -1.28 -29.92
CA PRO A 222 -9.23 -0.67 -29.82
C PRO A 222 -9.04 0.24 -31.04
N GLU A 223 -8.93 1.55 -30.83
CA GLU A 223 -8.33 2.43 -31.81
C GLU A 223 -6.85 2.07 -31.92
N ASP A 224 -6.47 1.60 -33.10
CA ASP A 224 -5.10 1.40 -33.53
C ASP A 224 -4.41 2.76 -33.67
N SER A 225 -4.00 3.35 -32.55
CA SER A 225 -3.06 4.46 -32.55
C SER A 225 -1.66 3.89 -32.74
N GLY A 226 -1.25 3.78 -34.00
CA GLY A 226 0.11 3.45 -34.39
C GLY A 226 1.13 4.38 -33.74
N LEU A 227 1.74 3.90 -32.64
CA LEU A 227 2.97 4.41 -32.06
C LEU A 227 3.80 3.19 -31.69
N SER A 228 4.55 2.72 -32.69
CA SER A 228 5.68 1.82 -32.51
C SER A 228 6.70 2.47 -31.58
N GLY A 229 7.06 1.78 -30.50
CA GLY A 229 8.36 1.96 -29.85
C GLY A 229 8.38 2.85 -28.60
N SER A 230 7.88 2.33 -27.49
CA SER A 230 8.56 2.42 -26.18
C SER A 230 7.88 1.46 -25.21
N GLN A 231 8.63 0.51 -24.66
CA GLN A 231 8.23 -0.24 -23.47
C GLN A 231 8.13 0.76 -22.30
N GLU A 232 6.97 1.38 -22.12
CA GLU A 232 6.65 2.08 -20.89
C GLU A 232 6.31 1.05 -19.82
N SER A 233 7.12 1.04 -18.76
CA SER A 233 6.91 0.26 -17.54
C SER A 233 5.61 0.70 -16.88
N PHE A 234 4.53 -0.03 -17.16
CA PHE A 234 3.26 0.11 -16.48
C PHE A 234 3.38 -0.42 -15.04
N SER A 235 3.67 0.48 -14.10
CA SER A 235 3.38 0.27 -12.68
C SER A 235 2.12 1.03 -12.26
N ALA A 236 1.37 0.43 -11.34
CA ALA A 236 0.24 0.98 -10.59
C ALA A 236 -1.14 1.19 -11.26
N ALA A 237 -1.37 0.79 -12.52
CA ALA A 237 -2.73 0.69 -13.08
C ALA A 237 -3.08 -0.78 -13.38
N PRO A 238 -4.17 -1.34 -12.81
CA PRO A 238 -4.57 -2.69 -13.17
C PRO A 238 -5.03 -2.71 -14.63
N LYS A 239 -4.36 -3.51 -15.47
CA LYS A 239 -4.95 -3.94 -16.74
C LYS A 239 -6.17 -4.77 -16.41
N VAL A 240 -7.35 -4.18 -16.51
CA VAL A 240 -8.58 -4.92 -16.30
C VAL A 240 -8.92 -5.67 -17.58
N TYR A 241 -8.59 -6.96 -17.61
CA TYR A 241 -9.02 -7.87 -18.65
C TYR A 241 -10.37 -8.47 -18.26
N ILE A 242 -11.44 -7.96 -18.87
CA ILE A 242 -12.75 -8.63 -18.84
C ILE A 242 -13.16 -8.91 -20.28
N ARG A 243 -13.05 -10.18 -20.68
CA ARG A 243 -13.62 -10.67 -21.93
C ARG A 243 -15.15 -10.67 -21.76
N SER A 244 -15.84 -9.81 -22.50
CA SER A 244 -17.31 -9.80 -22.59
C SER A 244 -17.81 -11.21 -22.90
N ARG A 245 -18.79 -11.68 -22.12
CA ARG A 245 -19.40 -13.02 -22.24
C ARG A 245 -19.94 -13.33 -23.64
N LYS A 246 -20.18 -12.29 -24.47
CA LYS A 246 -20.61 -12.42 -25.87
C LYS A 246 -19.51 -12.90 -26.82
N GLY A 247 -18.22 -12.78 -26.47
CA GLY A 247 -17.11 -13.26 -27.30
C GLY A 247 -16.81 -14.76 -27.16
N ALA A 248 -17.23 -15.39 -26.05
CA ALA A 248 -16.97 -16.81 -25.80
C ALA A 248 -17.95 -17.76 -26.50
N GLU A 249 -19.12 -17.26 -26.92
CA GLU A 249 -20.10 -18.04 -27.71
C GLU A 249 -19.84 -17.96 -29.22
N ALA A 250 -19.15 -16.91 -29.70
CA ALA A 250 -18.83 -16.74 -31.12
C ALA A 250 -17.62 -17.57 -31.61
N GLU A 251 -16.79 -18.11 -30.70
CA GLU A 251 -15.67 -19.03 -31.04
C GLU A 251 -16.07 -20.51 -31.00
N ARG A 252 -17.36 -20.82 -30.74
CA ARG A 252 -17.89 -22.20 -30.71
C ARG A 252 -18.88 -22.50 -31.85
N THR A 253 -19.02 -21.61 -32.82
CA THR A 253 -19.80 -21.79 -34.06
C THR A 253 -18.91 -21.60 -35.27
#